data_AF-A0A7C4GCI6-F1
#
_entry.id   AF-A0A7C4GCI6-F1
#
_cell.length_a   1.000
_cell.length_b   1.000
_cell.length_c   1.000
_cell.angle_alpha   90.00
_cell.angle_beta   90.00
_cell.angle_gamma   90.00
#
_symmetry.space_group_name_H-M   'P 1'
#
loop_
_entity.id
_entity.type
_entity.pdbx_description
1 polymer ?
#
loop_
_entity_poly.entity_id
_entity_poly.type
_entity_poly.pdbx_seq_one_letter_code
_entity_poly.pdbx_strand_id
1 'polypeptide(L)'
;VGGVDDYAMIREVIVRRYRYAAAAEELYPDVILIDGGLGQLHAALGAFDELRRAVELERGAAARPAMVVSLAKREELVYVQARSEPLRLPRQHEALRLLQSVRDEAHRFGQHYHHILRRKQTFDEDVAAGRRPPPRRPRARRGEATLDESHADPPAEP
;
A
#
# COMPACT_ATOMS: atom_id res chain seq x y z
N VAL A 1 -8.62 21.37 9.96
CA VAL A 1 -8.95 20.08 9.30
C VAL A 1 -8.26 19.01 10.11
N GLY A 2 -9.01 18.22 10.89
CA GLY A 2 -8.42 17.14 11.69
C GLY A 2 -7.68 16.20 10.75
N GLY A 3 -6.37 16.05 10.95
CA GLY A 3 -5.58 15.10 10.18
C GLY A 3 -6.23 13.73 10.28
N VAL A 4 -6.28 13.02 9.15
CA VAL A 4 -6.62 11.59 9.15
C VAL A 4 -5.73 10.95 10.22
N ASP A 5 -6.34 10.25 11.18
CA ASP A 5 -5.58 9.58 12.23
C ASP A 5 -4.96 8.31 11.64
N ASP A 6 -3.79 8.49 11.03
CA ASP A 6 -3.03 7.41 10.40
C ASP A 6 -2.73 6.27 11.39
N TYR A 7 -2.63 6.57 12.69
CA TYR A 7 -2.41 5.55 13.72
C TYR A 7 -3.67 4.72 13.97
N ALA A 8 -4.83 5.37 14.07
CA ALA A 8 -6.11 4.68 14.17
C ALA A 8 -6.39 3.83 12.91
N MET A 9 -6.02 4.33 11.73
CA MET A 9 -6.13 3.57 10.48
C MET A 9 -5.24 2.33 10.46
N ILE A 10 -3.98 2.44 10.90
CA ILE A 10 -3.07 1.29 11.03
C ILE A 10 -3.66 0.23 11.95
N ARG A 11 -4.18 0.65 13.11
CA ARG A 11 -4.82 -0.24 14.08
C ARG A 11 -6.00 -0.99 13.46
N GLU A 12 -6.92 -0.29 12.80
CA GLU A 12 -8.08 -0.90 12.17
C GLU A 12 -7.67 -1.92 11.10
N VAL A 13 -6.69 -1.58 10.24
CA VAL A 13 -6.20 -2.48 9.19
C VAL A 13 -5.59 -3.75 9.78
N ILE A 14 -4.76 -3.62 10.82
CA ILE A 14 -4.12 -4.77 11.48
C ILE A 14 -5.16 -5.69 12.10
N VAL A 15 -6.10 -5.13 12.87
CA VAL A 15 -7.15 -5.91 13.53
C VAL A 15 -7.98 -6.65 12.49
N ARG A 16 -8.37 -6.00 11.39
CA ARG A 16 -9.14 -6.65 10.32
C ARG A 16 -8.36 -7.73 9.59
N ARG A 17 -7.13 -7.43 9.15
CA ARG A 17 -6.36 -8.33 8.27
C ARG A 17 -5.86 -9.57 9.00
N TYR A 18 -5.46 -9.42 10.26
CA TYR A 18 -4.73 -10.45 10.99
C TYR A 18 -5.52 -11.14 12.09
N ARG A 19 -6.84 -10.89 12.20
CA ARG A 19 -7.70 -11.57 13.18
C ARG A 19 -7.56 -13.10 13.11
N TYR A 20 -7.66 -13.64 11.91
CA TYR A 20 -7.55 -15.08 11.66
C TYR A 20 -6.12 -15.60 11.86
N ALA A 21 -5.12 -14.81 11.48
CA ALA A 21 -3.72 -15.16 11.72
C ALA A 21 -3.40 -15.22 13.22
N ALA A 22 -3.86 -14.25 14.01
CA ALA A 22 -3.74 -14.26 15.47
C ALA A 22 -4.43 -15.49 16.10
N ALA A 23 -5.54 -15.94 15.51
CA ALA A 23 -6.30 -17.12 15.92
C ALA A 23 -5.73 -18.46 15.41
N ALA A 24 -4.57 -18.44 14.73
CA ALA A 24 -3.93 -19.60 14.09
C ALA A 24 -4.81 -20.30 13.03
N GLU A 25 -5.76 -19.57 12.45
CA GLU A 25 -6.59 -20.03 11.32
C GLU A 25 -5.98 -19.64 9.96
N GLU A 26 -5.04 -18.69 9.95
CA GLU A 26 -4.24 -18.28 8.78
C GLU A 26 -2.77 -18.12 9.21
N LEU A 27 -1.84 -18.18 8.26
CA LEU A 27 -0.44 -17.87 8.52
C LEU A 27 -0.20 -16.36 8.49
N TYR A 28 0.60 -15.87 9.43
CA TYR A 28 1.22 -14.56 9.28
C TYR A 28 2.21 -14.59 8.11
N PRO A 29 2.37 -13.48 7.37
CA PRO A 29 3.52 -13.31 6.49
C PRO A 29 4.81 -13.26 7.33
N ASP A 30 5.92 -13.66 6.71
CA ASP A 30 7.23 -13.65 7.37
C ASP A 30 7.67 -12.23 7.75
N VAL A 31 7.30 -11.24 6.92
CA VAL A 31 7.64 -9.83 7.11
C VAL A 31 6.42 -8.95 6.84
N ILE A 32 6.17 -8.03 7.76
CA ILE A 32 5.17 -6.97 7.62
C ILE A 32 5.90 -5.64 7.52
N LEU A 33 5.69 -4.93 6.41
CA LEU A 33 6.23 -3.58 6.20
C LEU A 33 5.15 -2.53 6.41
N ILE A 34 5.38 -1.62 7.35
CA ILE A 34 4.54 -0.46 7.60
C ILE A 34 5.09 0.76 6.82
N ASP A 35 4.22 1.43 6.06
CA ASP A 35 4.58 2.66 5.34
C ASP A 35 4.69 3.84 6.33
N GLY A 36 5.91 4.01 6.84
CA GLY A 36 6.39 5.24 7.43
C GLY A 36 7.22 5.07 8.70
N GLY A 37 7.14 6.04 9.61
CA GLY A 37 8.14 6.25 10.67
C GLY A 37 7.94 5.43 11.94
N LEU A 38 8.80 5.69 12.93
CA LEU A 38 8.79 5.01 14.24
C LEU A 38 7.42 5.05 14.95
N GLY A 39 6.72 6.18 14.90
CA GLY A 39 5.39 6.32 15.51
C GLY A 39 4.36 5.34 14.91
N GLN A 40 4.40 5.14 13.59
CA GLN A 40 3.53 4.20 12.89
C GLN A 40 3.92 2.74 13.17
N LEU A 41 5.22 2.45 13.31
CA LEU A 41 5.68 1.15 13.77
C LEU A 41 5.15 0.85 15.18
N HIS A 42 5.27 1.79 16.11
CA HIS A 42 4.75 1.62 17.47
C HIS A 42 3.22 1.43 17.49
N ALA A 43 2.48 2.20 16.70
CA ALA A 43 1.04 2.02 16.56
C ALA A 43 0.69 0.61 16.04
N ALA A 44 1.44 0.12 15.05
CA ALA A 44 1.27 -1.23 14.52
C ALA A 44 1.56 -2.32 15.57
N LEU A 45 2.68 -2.20 16.28
CA LEU A 45 3.06 -3.14 17.34
C LEU A 45 2.05 -3.16 18.49
N GLY A 46 1.52 -1.98 18.87
CA GLY A 46 0.45 -1.87 19.86
C GLY A 46 -0.82 -2.60 19.42
N ALA A 47 -1.24 -2.39 18.17
CA ALA A 47 -2.42 -3.07 17.61
C ALA A 47 -2.25 -4.60 17.55
N PHE A 48 -1.06 -5.10 17.21
CA PHE A 48 -0.77 -6.54 17.26
C PHE A 48 -0.83 -7.10 18.68
N ASP A 49 -0.30 -6.39 19.69
CA ASP A 49 -0.37 -6.87 21.08
C ASP A 49 -1.79 -6.87 21.62
N GLU A 50 -2.57 -5.83 21.32
CA GLU A 50 -4.00 -5.78 21.67
C GLU A 50 -4.79 -6.92 21.03
N LEU A 51 -4.62 -7.13 19.72
CA LEU A 51 -5.28 -8.21 18.99
C LEU A 51 -4.91 -9.58 19.59
N ARG A 52 -3.62 -9.79 19.85
CA ARG A 52 -3.12 -11.02 20.44
C ARG A 52 -3.77 -11.27 21.81
N ARG A 53 -3.80 -10.27 22.70
CA ARG A 53 -4.42 -10.41 24.03
C ARG A 53 -5.90 -10.73 23.93
N ALA A 54 -6.61 -10.09 23.00
CA ALA A 54 -8.03 -10.36 22.78
C ALA A 54 -8.26 -11.82 22.34
N VAL A 55 -7.48 -12.32 21.39
CA VAL A 55 -7.58 -13.71 20.92
C VAL A 55 -7.13 -14.71 21.99
N GLU A 56 -6.06 -14.42 22.73
CA GLU A 56 -5.57 -15.26 23.82
C GLU A 56 -6.60 -15.39 24.94
N LEU A 57 -7.33 -14.31 25.25
CA LEU A 57 -8.43 -14.34 26.22
C LEU A 57 -9.61 -15.21 25.74
N GLU A 58 -9.93 -15.16 24.45
CA GLU A 58 -11.05 -15.92 23.87
C GLU A 58 -10.70 -17.41 23.67
N ARG A 59 -9.44 -17.72 23.33
CA ARG A 59 -9.04 -19.04 22.82
C ARG A 59 -7.95 -19.74 23.62
N GLY A 60 -7.37 -19.09 24.62
CA GLY A 60 -6.29 -19.60 25.46
C GLY A 60 -4.89 -19.57 24.81
N ALA A 61 -4.79 -19.24 23.52
CA ALA A 61 -3.53 -19.06 22.80
C ALA A 61 -3.71 -18.08 21.64
N ALA A 62 -2.63 -17.40 21.24
CA ALA A 62 -2.62 -16.52 20.08
C ALA A 62 -1.25 -16.52 19.40
N ALA A 63 -1.25 -16.47 18.06
CA ALA A 63 -0.05 -16.32 17.25
C ALA A 63 0.39 -14.85 17.17
N ARG A 64 1.66 -14.63 16.82
CA ARG A 64 2.28 -13.30 16.64
C ARG A 64 2.96 -13.22 15.27
N PRO A 65 3.06 -12.03 14.66
CA PRO A 65 3.88 -11.85 13.48
C PRO A 65 5.36 -12.08 13.80
N ALA A 66 6.09 -12.68 12.86
CA ALA A 66 7.52 -12.96 13.02
C ALA A 66 8.36 -11.67 13.01
N MET A 67 8.09 -10.78 12.06
CA MET A 67 8.84 -9.53 11.92
C MET A 67 7.96 -8.40 11.39
N VAL A 68 7.94 -7.28 12.12
CA VAL A 68 7.36 -6.01 11.71
C VAL A 68 8.48 -4.97 11.57
N VAL A 69 8.50 -4.33 10.41
CA VAL A 69 9.44 -3.26 10.07
C VAL A 69 8.70 -2.06 9.52
N SER A 70 9.31 -0.88 9.57
CA SER A 70 8.78 0.31 8.90
C SER A 70 9.86 1.04 8.13
N LEU A 71 9.47 1.73 7.05
CA LEU A 71 10.37 2.51 6.21
C LEU A 71 10.01 4.00 6.26
N ALA A 72 10.87 4.80 6.87
CA ALA A 72 10.65 6.24 7.02
C ALA A 72 10.87 6.98 5.70
N LYS A 73 9.80 7.61 5.17
CA LYS A 73 9.77 8.16 3.81
C LYS A 73 10.79 9.27 3.50
N ARG A 74 11.21 10.06 4.49
CA ARG A 74 12.12 11.21 4.26
C ARG A 74 13.59 10.81 4.28
N GLU A 75 13.94 9.95 5.22
CA GLU A 75 15.34 9.61 5.53
C GLU A 75 15.71 8.21 5.07
N GLU A 76 14.73 7.44 4.58
CA GLU A 76 14.87 6.05 4.14
C GLU A 76 15.48 5.15 5.23
N LEU A 77 15.11 5.46 6.48
CA LEU A 77 15.49 4.72 7.67
C LEU A 77 14.57 3.52 7.85
N VAL A 78 15.17 2.34 8.06
CA VAL A 78 14.45 1.12 8.35
C VAL A 78 14.38 0.92 9.86
N TYR A 79 13.18 1.02 10.43
CA TYR A 79 12.94 0.67 11.83
C TYR A 79 12.55 -0.79 11.93
N VAL A 80 13.11 -1.50 12.92
CA VAL A 80 12.89 -2.93 13.12
C VAL A 80 12.44 -3.13 14.56
N GLN A 81 11.37 -3.90 14.77
CA GLN A 81 10.78 -4.11 16.11
C GLN A 81 11.78 -4.55 17.18
N ALA A 82 12.83 -5.28 16.79
CA ALA A 82 13.82 -5.86 17.68
C ALA A 82 15.04 -4.93 17.95
N ARG A 83 15.03 -3.69 17.46
CA ARG A 83 16.15 -2.75 17.56
C ARG A 83 15.68 -1.39 18.05
N SER A 84 16.49 -0.77 18.92
CA SER A 84 16.28 0.60 19.38
C SER A 84 16.67 1.64 18.33
N GLU A 85 17.76 1.38 17.59
CA GLU A 85 18.25 2.27 16.54
C GLU A 85 17.82 1.82 15.13
N PRO A 86 17.47 2.78 14.26
CA PRO A 86 17.12 2.46 12.88
C PRO A 86 18.34 2.02 12.07
N LEU A 87 18.11 1.17 11.08
CA LEU A 87 19.11 0.81 10.09
C LEU A 87 19.15 1.88 9.00
N ARG A 88 20.34 2.46 8.80
CA ARG A 88 20.63 3.33 7.67
C ARG A 88 21.37 2.53 6.61
N LEU A 89 20.66 2.16 5.55
CA LEU A 89 21.23 1.42 4.43
C LEU A 89 21.76 2.39 3.36
N PRO A 90 22.87 2.05 2.67
CA PRO A 90 23.31 2.78 1.48
C PRO A 90 22.21 2.79 0.41
N ARG A 91 22.15 3.85 -0.40
CA ARG A 91 21.12 4.01 -1.45
C ARG A 91 21.12 2.87 -2.48
N GLN A 92 22.29 2.33 -2.78
CA GLN A 92 22.49 1.23 -3.71
C GLN A 92 22.23 -0.16 -3.09
N HIS A 93 21.93 -0.23 -1.78
CA HIS A 93 21.72 -1.49 -1.10
C HIS A 93 20.42 -2.16 -1.57
N GLU A 94 20.49 -3.42 -1.99
CA GLU A 94 19.36 -4.13 -2.59
C GLU A 94 18.16 -4.24 -1.65
N ALA A 95 18.39 -4.53 -0.37
CA ALA A 95 17.32 -4.57 0.63
C ALA A 95 16.54 -3.25 0.73
N LEU A 96 17.22 -2.10 0.65
CA LEU A 96 16.54 -0.80 0.69
C LEU A 96 15.67 -0.62 -0.56
N ARG A 97 16.21 -0.95 -1.74
CA ARG A 97 15.47 -0.87 -3.01
C ARG A 97 14.24 -1.78 -3.00
N LEU A 98 14.35 -2.97 -2.41
CA LEU A 98 13.22 -3.89 -2.26
C LEU A 98 12.13 -3.27 -1.37
N LEU A 99 12.49 -2.79 -0.18
CA LEU A 99 11.53 -2.15 0.74
C LEU A 99 10.85 -0.93 0.11
N GLN A 100 11.61 -0.13 -0.65
CA GLN A 100 11.07 0.99 -1.42
C GLN A 100 10.08 0.53 -2.48
N SER A 101 10.42 -0.50 -3.26
CA SER A 101 9.52 -1.00 -4.31
C SER A 101 8.18 -1.51 -3.75
N VAL A 102 8.22 -2.23 -2.62
CA VAL A 102 7.02 -2.71 -1.94
C VAL A 102 6.20 -1.55 -1.39
N ARG A 103 6.85 -0.57 -0.75
CA ARG A 103 6.19 0.65 -0.26
C ARG A 103 5.52 1.41 -1.40
N ASP A 104 6.24 1.62 -2.50
CA ASP A 104 5.75 2.42 -3.62
C ASP A 104 4.55 1.75 -4.29
N GLU A 105 4.54 0.41 -4.39
CA GLU A 105 3.39 -0.34 -4.88
C GLU A 105 2.19 -0.26 -3.91
N ALA A 106 2.42 -0.39 -2.60
CA ALA A 106 1.37 -0.22 -1.60
C ALA A 106 0.78 1.20 -1.62
N HIS A 107 1.65 2.21 -1.75
CA HIS A 107 1.27 3.61 -1.84
C HIS A 107 0.48 3.89 -3.13
N ARG A 108 0.91 3.34 -4.27
CA ARG A 108 0.20 3.42 -5.56
C ARG A 108 -1.20 2.83 -5.45
N PHE A 109 -1.32 1.65 -4.84
CA PHE A 109 -2.61 0.99 -4.63
C PHE A 109 -3.53 1.82 -3.73
N GLY A 110 -3.02 2.30 -2.58
CA GLY A 110 -3.78 3.12 -1.63
C GLY A 110 -4.26 4.44 -2.25
N GLN A 111 -3.38 5.17 -2.93
CA GLN A 111 -3.74 6.41 -3.63
C GLN A 111 -4.81 6.17 -4.70
N HIS A 112 -4.67 5.10 -5.48
CA HIS A 112 -5.64 4.74 -6.51
C HIS A 112 -7.02 4.48 -5.89
N TYR A 113 -7.08 3.72 -4.80
CA TYR A 113 -8.31 3.43 -4.10
C TYR A 113 -8.97 4.68 -3.52
N HIS A 114 -8.19 5.57 -2.87
CA HIS A 114 -8.71 6.85 -2.38
C HIS A 114 -9.26 7.73 -3.50
N HIS A 115 -8.66 7.71 -4.68
CA HIS A 115 -9.15 8.45 -5.83
C HIS A 115 -10.51 7.92 -6.34
N ILE A 116 -10.70 6.60 -6.33
CA ILE A 116 -11.98 5.97 -6.66
C ILE A 116 -13.05 6.38 -5.64
N LEU A 117 -12.73 6.29 -4.34
CA LEU A 117 -13.67 6.64 -3.27
C LEU A 117 -14.08 8.11 -3.33
N ARG A 118 -13.14 9.03 -3.52
CA ARG A 118 -13.44 10.46 -3.67
C ARG A 118 -14.35 10.72 -4.86
N ARG A 119 -14.08 10.10 -6.02
CA ARG A 119 -14.94 10.24 -7.20
C ARG A 119 -16.36 9.77 -6.95
N LYS A 120 -16.53 8.65 -6.25
CA LYS A 120 -17.85 8.14 -5.88
C LYS A 120 -18.56 9.10 -4.94
N GLN A 121 -17.87 9.58 -3.90
CA GLN A 121 -18.44 10.55 -2.96
C GLN A 121 -18.89 11.84 -3.65
N THR A 122 -18.04 12.43 -4.50
CA THR A 122 -18.42 13.64 -5.26
C THR A 122 -19.62 13.39 -6.16
N PHE A 123 -19.70 12.21 -6.79
CA PHE A 123 -20.86 11.83 -7.59
C PHE A 123 -22.14 11.74 -6.75
N ASP A 124 -22.07 11.08 -5.59
CA ASP A 124 -23.22 10.92 -4.68
C ASP A 124 -23.67 12.30 -4.14
N GLU A 125 -22.73 13.19 -3.81
CA GLU A 125 -22.99 14.58 -3.39
C GLU A 125 -23.65 15.41 -4.50
N ASP A 126 -23.20 15.29 -5.75
CA ASP A 126 -23.79 16.00 -6.89
C ASP A 126 -25.21 15.52 -7.18
N VAL A 127 -25.44 14.21 -7.13
CA VAL A 127 -26.79 13.62 -7.28
C VAL A 127 -27.71 14.10 -6.16
N ALA A 128 -27.25 14.07 -4.91
CA ALA A 128 -28.03 14.55 -3.76
C ALA A 128 -28.36 16.05 -3.86
N ALA A 129 -27.46 16.84 -4.44
CA ALA A 129 -27.65 18.27 -4.67
C ALA A 129 -28.41 18.61 -5.97
N GLY A 130 -28.87 17.61 -6.73
CA GLY A 130 -29.56 17.81 -8.02
C GLY A 130 -28.67 18.38 -9.13
N ARG A 131 -27.34 18.38 -8.95
CA ARG A 131 -26.38 18.81 -9.97
C ARG A 131 -26.13 17.67 -10.96
N ARG A 132 -25.95 18.01 -12.24
CA ARG A 132 -25.61 17.01 -13.26
C ARG A 132 -24.16 16.56 -13.02
N PRO A 133 -23.89 15.25 -12.82
CA PRO A 133 -22.54 14.78 -12.59
C PRO A 133 -21.63 15.09 -13.78
N PRO A 134 -20.33 15.38 -13.56
CA PRO A 134 -19.42 15.70 -14.66
C PRO A 134 -19.33 14.54 -15.67
N PRO A 135 -19.33 14.82 -16.98
CA PRO A 135 -19.28 13.78 -18.00
C PRO A 135 -17.99 12.95 -17.86
N ARG A 136 -18.10 11.63 -18.00
CA ARG A 136 -16.93 10.73 -17.98
C ARG A 136 -15.94 11.19 -19.05
N ARG A 137 -14.71 11.56 -18.66
CA ARG A 137 -13.64 11.87 -19.61
C ARG A 137 -13.46 10.68 -20.56
N PRO A 138 -13.49 10.87 -21.89
CA PRO A 138 -13.27 9.79 -22.83
C PRO A 138 -11.89 9.19 -22.57
N ARG A 139 -11.80 7.84 -22.51
CA ARG A 139 -10.50 7.16 -22.47
C ARG A 139 -9.75 7.54 -23.74
N ALA A 140 -8.55 8.11 -23.59
CA ALA A 140 -7.66 8.32 -24.72
C ALA A 140 -7.40 6.96 -25.38
N ARG A 141 -7.80 6.82 -26.65
CA ARG A 141 -7.47 5.64 -27.46
C ARG A 141 -5.95 5.63 -27.62
N ARG A 142 -5.28 4.59 -27.10
CA ARG A 142 -3.87 4.32 -27.46
C ARG A 142 -3.85 3.93 -28.94
N GLY A 143 -2.83 4.44 -29.64
CA GLY A 143 -2.81 4.63 -31.08
C GLY A 143 -2.98 3.36 -31.93
N GLU A 144 -3.65 3.54 -33.05
CA GLU A 144 -3.42 2.74 -34.25
C GLU A 144 -2.15 3.28 -34.92
N ALA A 145 -1.10 2.46 -34.92
CA ALA A 145 0.07 2.70 -35.76
C ALA A 145 -0.32 2.33 -37.20
N THR A 146 -0.32 3.32 -38.08
CA THR A 146 -0.39 3.12 -39.53
C THR A 146 0.91 2.46 -40.00
N LEU A 147 0.81 1.20 -40.41
CA LEU A 147 1.78 0.57 -41.28
C LEU A 147 1.53 1.13 -42.69
N ASP A 148 2.43 1.99 -43.16
CA ASP A 148 2.47 2.44 -44.56
C ASP A 148 3.36 1.47 -45.34
N GLU A 149 2.73 0.62 -46.14
CA GLU A 149 3.39 -0.20 -47.16
C GLU A 149 3.76 0.71 -48.35
N SER A 150 5.04 1.06 -48.47
CA SER A 150 5.60 1.52 -49.75
C SER A 150 6.55 0.47 -50.29
N HIS A 151 5.97 -0.33 -51.18
CA HIS A 151 6.61 -1.19 -52.16
C HIS A 151 7.44 -0.34 -53.12
N ALA A 152 8.73 -0.63 -53.27
CA ALA A 152 9.54 -0.15 -54.40
C ALA A 152 10.57 -1.23 -54.77
N ASP A 153 10.33 -1.89 -55.91
CA ASP A 153 11.29 -2.79 -56.56
C ASP A 153 12.55 -2.03 -57.02
N PRO A 154 13.73 -2.66 -57.00
CA PRO A 154 14.93 -2.09 -57.59
C PRO A 154 14.97 -2.33 -59.12
N PRO A 155 15.52 -1.39 -59.92
CA PRO A 155 15.69 -1.62 -61.36
C PRO A 155 16.86 -2.57 -61.65
N ALA A 156 16.70 -3.37 -62.70
CA ALA A 156 17.71 -4.26 -63.24
C ALA A 156 18.89 -3.48 -63.86
N GLU A 157 20.12 -3.87 -63.52
CA GLU A 157 21.34 -3.41 -64.17
C GLU A 157 21.55 -4.12 -65.53
N PRO A 158 22.17 -3.47 -66.52
CA PRO A 158 22.76 -4.14 -67.69
C PRO A 158 24.14 -4.74 -67.40
#